data_AF-A0A5J5KX91-F1
#
_entry.id   AF-A0A5J5KX91-F1
#
_cell.length_a   1.000
_cell.length_b   1.000
_cell.length_c   1.000
_cell.angle_alpha   90.00
_cell.angle_beta   90.00
_cell.angle_gamma   90.00
#
_symmetry.space_group_name_H-M   'P 1'
#
loop_
_entity.id
_entity.type
_entity.pdbx_description
1 polymer ?
#
loop_
_entity_poly.entity_id
_entity_poly.type
_entity_poly.pdbx_seq_one_letter_code
_entity_poly.pdbx_strand_id
1 'polypeptide(L)' 'MVEYWYNLRTREVETGPQSDYSQLMGPYATREEAQRALQTAAQKTKEWDDKERRYLGDD' A
#
# COMPACT_ATOMS: atom_id res chain seq x y z
N MET A 1 -4.07 -13.17 -11.38
CA MET A 1 -3.75 -13.25 -9.93
C MET A 1 -4.51 -12.12 -9.27
N VAL A 2 -5.16 -12.36 -8.13
CA VAL A 2 -5.88 -11.29 -7.44
C VAL A 2 -4.87 -10.55 -6.57
N GLU A 3 -4.67 -9.28 -6.85
CA GLU A 3 -3.79 -8.41 -6.08
C GLU A 3 -4.65 -7.62 -5.09
N TYR A 4 -4.32 -7.70 -3.81
CA TYR A 4 -5.04 -6.94 -2.78
C TYR A 4 -4.26 -5.68 -2.46
N TRP A 5 -4.95 -4.56 -2.46
CA TRP A 5 -4.39 -3.24 -2.19
C TRP A 5 -5.08 -2.67 -0.98
N TYR A 6 -4.32 -2.06 -0.08
CA TYR A 6 -4.88 -1.41 1.08
C TYR A 6 -4.93 0.10 0.88
N ASN A 7 -6.13 0.67 0.88
CA ASN A 7 -6.34 2.09 0.72
C ASN A 7 -6.14 2.83 2.04
N LEU A 8 -5.11 3.66 2.10
CA LEU A 8 -4.76 4.43 3.29
C LEU A 8 -5.75 5.58 3.57
N ARG A 9 -6.48 6.03 2.55
CA ARG A 9 -7.43 7.14 2.64
C ARG A 9 -8.79 6.68 3.17
N THR A 10 -9.36 5.62 2.61
CA THR A 10 -10.64 5.05 3.07
C THR A 10 -10.47 4.04 4.21
N ARG A 11 -9.24 3.54 4.39
CA ARG A 11 -8.88 2.48 5.33
C ARG A 11 -9.48 1.12 5.01
N GLU A 12 -9.67 0.82 3.73
CA GLU A 12 -10.29 -0.41 3.26
C GLU A 12 -9.34 -1.23 2.36
N VAL A 13 -9.57 -2.55 2.30
CA VAL A 13 -8.86 -3.41 1.34
C VAL A 13 -9.66 -3.45 0.04
N GLU A 14 -9.00 -3.08 -1.05
CA GLU A 14 -9.52 -3.11 -2.42
C GLU A 14 -8.88 -4.29 -3.18
N THR A 15 -9.66 -4.95 -4.05
CA THR A 15 -9.13 -5.95 -4.99
C THR A 15 -8.74 -5.23 -6.27
N GLY A 16 -7.43 -5.06 -6.48
CA GLY A 16 -6.86 -4.25 -7.55
C GLY A 16 -6.77 -2.74 -7.23
N PRO A 17 -6.07 -1.99 -8.10
CA PRO A 17 -5.88 -0.55 -7.97
C PRO A 17 -7.15 0.21 -8.40
N GLN A 18 -8.10 0.34 -7.48
CA GLN A 18 -9.30 1.16 -7.69
C GLN A 18 -9.04 2.65 -7.43
N SER A 19 -8.06 2.96 -6.58
CA SER A 19 -7.66 4.31 -6.18
C SER A 19 -6.23 4.63 -6.62
N ASP A 20 -5.80 5.88 -6.43
CA ASP A 20 -4.43 6.31 -6.70
C ASP A 20 -3.40 5.42 -6.01
N TYR A 21 -2.44 4.91 -6.78
CA TYR A 21 -1.35 4.08 -6.27
C TYR A 21 -0.57 4.72 -5.13
N SER A 22 -0.44 6.06 -5.11
CA SER A 22 0.21 6.80 -4.02
C SER A 22 -0.52 6.71 -2.68
N GLN A 23 -1.79 6.29 -2.70
CA GLN A 23 -2.60 6.07 -1.49
C GLN A 23 -2.88 4.59 -1.23
N LEU A 24 -2.39 3.72 -2.10
CA LEU A 24 -2.51 2.28 -1.97
C LEU A 24 -1.21 1.69 -1.43
N MET A 25 -1.33 0.84 -0.43
CA MET A 25 -0.23 0.02 0.08
C MET A 25 -0.41 -1.41 -0.46
N GLY A 26 0.60 -1.97 -1.12
CA GLY A 26 0.50 -3.28 -1.78
C GLY A 26 1.40 -3.37 -3.01
N PRO A 27 1.42 -4.50 -3.75
CA PRO A 27 0.40 -5.55 -3.83
C PRO A 27 0.54 -6.62 -2.73
N TYR A 28 -0.56 -6.91 -2.04
CA TYR A 28 -0.65 -8.02 -1.09
C TYR A 28 -1.20 -9.27 -1.77
N ALA A 29 -0.64 -10.42 -1.40
CA ALA A 29 -1.10 -11.71 -1.90
C ALA A 29 -2.46 -12.12 -1.31
N THR A 30 -2.81 -11.59 -0.12
CA THR A 30 -4.05 -11.94 0.57
C THR A 30 -4.71 -10.71 1.22
N ARG A 31 -6.04 -10.78 1.39
CA ARG A 31 -6.82 -9.75 2.08
C ARG A 31 -6.40 -9.61 3.55
N GLU A 32 -6.03 -10.70 4.22
CA GLU A 32 -5.59 -10.66 5.62
C GLU A 32 -4.29 -9.87 5.78
N GLU A 33 -3.35 -10.05 4.86
CA GLU A 33 -2.08 -9.31 4.86
C GLU A 33 -2.32 -7.81 4.61
N ALA A 34 -3.21 -7.49 3.68
CA ALA A 34 -3.68 -6.12 3.46
C ALA A 34 -4.42 -5.54 4.68
N GLN A 35 -5.20 -6.33 5.41
CA GLN A 35 -5.83 -5.87 6.66
C GLN A 35 -4.81 -5.66 7.79
N ARG A 36 -3.78 -6.50 7.90
CA ARG A 36 -2.70 -6.30 8.88
C ARG A 36 -1.86 -5.07 8.58
N ALA A 37 -1.83 -4.64 7.31
CA ALA A 37 -1.20 -3.39 6.92
C ALA A 37 -1.74 -2.19 7.72
N LEU A 38 -2.98 -2.17 8.23
CA LEU A 38 -3.47 -1.11 9.14
C LEU A 38 -2.58 -0.88 10.36
N GLN A 39 -2.21 -1.97 11.01
CA GLN A 39 -1.41 -1.91 12.23
C GLN A 39 0.00 -1.44 11.94
N THR A 40 0.53 -1.81 10.78
CA THR A 40 1.89 -1.46 10.37
C THR A 40 1.95 -0.08 9.72
N ALA A 41 0.95 0.30 8.92
CA ALA A 41 0.87 1.55 8.19
C ALA A 41 0.81 2.74 9.16
N ALA A 42 0.04 2.65 10.24
CA ALA A 42 0.02 3.72 11.25
C ALA A 42 1.42 4.02 11.83
N GLN A 43 2.31 3.02 11.91
CA GLN A 43 3.71 3.21 12.32
C GLN A 43 4.62 3.59 11.13
N LYS A 44 4.36 3.04 9.94
CA LYS A 44 5.19 3.19 8.74
C LYS A 44 4.87 4.39 7.86
N THR A 45 3.71 5.05 7.97
CA THR A 45 3.36 6.26 7.19
C THR A 45 4.42 7.35 7.38
N LYS A 46 5.09 7.39 8.55
CA LYS A 46 6.19 8.33 8.80
C LYS A 46 7.51 7.94 8.12
N GLU A 47 7.71 6.66 7.80
CA GLU A 47 8.94 6.13 7.21
C GLU A 47 8.82 5.85 5.70
N TRP A 48 7.61 5.70 5.17
CA TRP A 48 7.37 5.35 3.77
C TRP A 48 7.38 6.56 2.83
N ASP A 49 6.98 7.74 3.30
CA ASP A 49 7.10 9.01 2.56
C ASP A 49 8.55 9.30 2.14
N ASP A 50 9.52 8.81 2.92
CA ASP A 50 10.96 9.00 2.65
C ASP A 50 11.53 7.95 1.66
N LYS A 51 10.84 6.82 1.43
CA LYS A 51 11.37 5.71 0.61
C LYS A 51 10.93 5.70 -0.85
N GLU A 52 9.88 6.42 -1.23
CA GLU A 52 9.45 6.50 -2.63
C GLU A 52 10.40 7.32 -3.53
N ARG A 53 11.28 8.15 -2.96
CA ARG A 53 12.27 8.92 -3.72
C ARG A 53 13.52 8.15 -4.17
N ARG A 54 13.54 6.81 -4.11
CA ARG A 54 14.74 6.00 -4.44
C ARG A 54 14.58 4.98 -5.56
N TYR A 55 13.42 4.83 -6.19
CA TYR A 55 13.20 3.77 -7.20
C TYR A 55 12.94 4.24 -8.65
N LEU A 56 13.04 5.54 -8.96
CA LEU A 56 13.01 6.03 -10.35
C LEU A 56 14.38 6.62 -10.72
N GLY A 57 15.35 5.74 -10.92
CA GLY A 57 16.72 6.11 -11.29
C GLY A 57 17.49 4.89 -11.77
N ASP A 58 16.99 4.22 -12.81
CA ASP A 58 17.78 3.35 -13.68
C ASP A 58 17.10 3.28 -15.06
N ASP A 59 17.33 4.33 -15.87
CA ASP A 59 17.76 4.25 -17.28
C ASP A 59 18.31 5.63 -17.72
#